data_AF-A0A5R2N146-F1
#
_entry.id   AF-A0A5R2N146-F1
#
_cell.length_a   1.000
_cell.length_b   1.000
_cell.length_c   1.000
_cell.angle_alpha   90.00
_cell.angle_beta   90.00
_cell.angle_gamma   90.00
#
_symmetry.space_group_name_H-M   'P 1'
#
loop_
_entity.id
_entity.type
_entity.pdbx_description
1 polymer ?
#
loop_
_entity_poly.entity_id
_entity_poly.type
_entity_poly.pdbx_seq_one_letter_code
_entity_poly.pdbx_strand_id
1 'polypeptide(L)'
;RYNSDGYGEHEDGAPFDGTGQGRPWPLLAGERAHYELAAGRKDEAASLLDALERSAGPGGLLPEQVWDGADIPERELLHGKPSGSAMPLVWAHSEHIKLLRSLRDGAVFDMPPQGVKRYIENKTISPFRP
;
A
#
# COMPACT_ATOMS: atom_id res chain seq x y z
N ARG A 1 4.52 -3.05 7.22
CA ARG A 1 4.89 -4.28 6.47
C ARG A 1 4.72 -5.53 7.32
N TYR A 2 5.33 -5.56 8.50
CA TYR A 2 5.17 -6.60 9.52
C TYR A 2 5.52 -6.01 10.89
N ASN A 3 5.21 -6.71 11.98
CA ASN A 3 5.48 -6.22 13.33
C ASN A 3 6.99 -6.19 13.61
N SER A 4 7.45 -5.16 14.31
CA SER A 4 8.88 -4.99 14.64
C SER A 4 9.80 -4.87 13.42
N ASP A 5 9.25 -4.42 12.30
CA ASP A 5 9.97 -4.05 11.11
C ASP A 5 10.91 -2.87 11.40
N GLY A 6 12.19 -3.00 11.04
CA GLY A 6 13.26 -2.06 11.41
C GLY A 6 13.76 -1.18 10.27
N TYR A 7 13.12 -1.23 9.09
CA TYR A 7 13.60 -0.51 7.92
C TYR A 7 12.92 0.85 7.78
N GLY A 8 13.48 1.88 8.39
CA GLY A 8 13.00 3.25 8.29
C GLY A 8 13.76 4.16 9.25
N GLU A 9 13.30 5.39 9.39
CA GLU A 9 13.89 6.39 10.26
C GLU A 9 13.92 5.93 11.73
N HIS A 10 14.84 6.49 12.51
CA HIS A 10 14.85 6.38 13.96
C HIS A 10 13.70 7.17 14.59
N GLU A 11 13.47 6.98 15.89
CA GLU A 11 12.39 7.66 16.63
C GLU A 11 12.51 9.20 16.58
N ASP A 12 13.74 9.71 16.55
CA ASP A 12 14.08 11.13 16.45
C ASP A 12 14.04 11.69 15.00
N GLY A 13 13.60 10.86 14.05
CA GLY A 13 13.57 11.18 12.63
C GLY A 13 14.93 11.13 11.94
N ALA A 14 15.99 10.63 12.60
CA ALA A 14 17.27 10.43 11.93
C ALA A 14 17.14 9.37 10.81
N PRO A 15 17.86 9.53 9.68
CA PRO A 15 17.78 8.60 8.56
C PRO A 15 18.17 7.17 8.96
N PHE A 16 17.61 6.20 8.23
CA PHE A 16 18.01 4.80 8.34
C PHE A 16 19.50 4.62 8.06
N ASP A 17 20.21 3.90 8.94
CA ASP A 17 21.66 3.66 8.86
C ASP A 17 22.03 2.17 8.85
N GLY A 18 21.02 1.30 8.69
CA GLY A 18 21.13 -0.15 8.89
C GLY A 18 20.20 -0.65 9.99
N THR A 19 19.76 0.24 10.88
CA THR A 19 18.74 0.00 11.89
C THR A 19 17.75 1.17 11.96
N GLY A 20 16.58 0.96 12.56
CA GLY A 20 15.55 1.99 12.70
C GLY A 20 14.17 1.40 12.98
N GLN A 21 13.13 2.14 12.61
CA GLN A 21 11.75 1.73 12.75
C GLN A 21 11.05 1.81 11.40
N GLY A 22 10.50 0.68 10.95
CA GLY A 22 9.72 0.61 9.74
C GLY A 22 8.46 1.46 9.85
N ARG A 23 8.22 2.28 8.84
CA ARG A 23 7.08 3.19 8.80
C ARG A 23 5.95 2.62 7.93
N PRO A 24 4.75 3.23 7.89
CA PRO A 24 3.68 2.79 7.02
C PRO A 24 4.03 2.92 5.55
N TRP A 25 3.62 1.92 4.76
CA TRP A 25 3.80 1.87 3.31
C TRP A 25 2.46 2.18 2.65
N PRO A 26 2.27 3.35 2.01
CA PRO A 26 0.99 3.70 1.38
C PRO A 26 0.53 2.69 0.34
N LEU A 27 1.49 2.05 -0.36
CA LEU A 27 1.25 0.91 -1.26
C LEU A 27 0.31 -0.15 -0.63
N LEU A 28 0.48 -0.46 0.66
CA LEU A 28 -0.32 -1.49 1.34
C LEU A 28 -1.78 -1.06 1.55
N ALA A 29 -2.07 0.25 1.57
CA ALA A 29 -3.44 0.74 1.50
C ALA A 29 -4.05 0.44 0.13
N GLY A 30 -3.28 0.58 -0.95
CA GLY A 30 -3.68 0.16 -2.30
C GLY A 30 -3.94 -1.33 -2.43
N GLU A 31 -3.06 -2.17 -1.89
CA GLU A 31 -3.26 -3.63 -1.86
C GLU A 31 -4.51 -4.01 -1.06
N ARG A 32 -4.72 -3.37 0.09
CA ARG A 32 -5.95 -3.55 0.87
C ARG A 32 -7.17 -3.10 0.07
N ALA A 33 -7.10 -2.00 -0.68
CA ALA A 33 -8.22 -1.52 -1.48
C ALA A 33 -8.63 -2.54 -2.56
N HIS A 34 -7.67 -3.21 -3.20
CA HIS A 34 -7.98 -4.31 -4.12
C HIS A 34 -8.69 -5.48 -3.41
N TYR A 35 -8.28 -5.83 -2.20
CA TYR A 35 -8.97 -6.83 -1.39
C TYR A 35 -10.41 -6.40 -1.05
N GLU A 36 -10.61 -5.16 -0.60
CA GLU A 36 -11.93 -4.62 -0.28
C GLU A 36 -12.85 -4.64 -1.50
N LEU A 37 -12.33 -4.24 -2.67
CA LEU A 37 -13.04 -4.31 -3.93
C LEU A 37 -13.41 -5.74 -4.31
N ALA A 38 -12.48 -6.70 -4.21
CA ALA A 38 -12.74 -8.11 -4.47
C ALA A 38 -13.80 -8.69 -3.51
N ALA A 39 -13.91 -8.14 -2.31
CA ALA A 39 -14.91 -8.53 -1.32
C ALA A 39 -16.25 -7.76 -1.46
N GLY A 40 -16.43 -6.98 -2.53
CA GLY A 40 -17.65 -6.24 -2.83
C GLY A 40 -17.82 -4.93 -2.03
N ARG A 41 -16.79 -4.50 -1.29
CA ARG A 41 -16.81 -3.28 -0.46
C ARG A 41 -16.15 -2.11 -1.21
N LYS A 42 -16.86 -1.64 -2.24
CA LYS A 42 -16.35 -0.60 -3.15
C LYS A 42 -16.08 0.73 -2.44
N ASP A 43 -16.92 1.12 -1.49
CA ASP A 43 -16.76 2.39 -0.77
C ASP A 43 -15.48 2.38 0.09
N GLU A 44 -15.15 1.24 0.71
CA GLU A 44 -13.92 1.10 1.49
C GLU A 44 -12.67 1.07 0.61
N ALA A 45 -12.76 0.44 -0.57
CA ALA A 45 -11.71 0.52 -1.57
C ALA A 45 -11.47 1.98 -2.03
N ALA A 46 -12.53 2.78 -2.18
CA ALA A 46 -12.41 4.19 -2.53
C ALA A 46 -11.81 5.03 -1.39
N SER A 47 -12.17 4.75 -0.13
CA SER A 47 -11.56 5.41 1.03
C SER A 47 -10.06 5.12 1.15
N LEU A 48 -9.64 3.90 0.81
CA LEU A 48 -8.22 3.52 0.82
C LEU A 48 -7.44 4.12 -0.36
N LEU A 49 -8.09 4.31 -1.50
CA LEU A 49 -7.53 5.10 -2.61
C LEU A 49 -7.24 6.54 -2.14
N ASP A 50 -8.18 7.20 -1.46
CA ASP A 50 -7.97 8.56 -0.91
C ASP A 50 -6.79 8.58 0.09
N ALA A 51 -6.67 7.56 0.94
CA ALA A 51 -5.52 7.44 1.85
C ALA A 51 -4.18 7.31 1.11
N LEU A 52 -4.12 6.51 0.04
CA LEU A 52 -2.95 6.39 -0.83
C LEU A 52 -2.64 7.72 -1.54
N GLU A 53 -3.63 8.42 -2.08
CA GLU A 53 -3.41 9.68 -2.78
C GLU A 53 -2.96 10.81 -1.83
N ARG A 54 -3.47 10.83 -0.59
CA ARG A 54 -3.07 11.81 0.43
C ARG A 54 -1.64 11.64 0.94
N SER A 55 -1.04 10.46 0.74
CA SER A 55 0.36 10.21 1.09
C SER A 55 1.34 10.89 0.13
N ALA A 56 0.87 11.37 -1.03
CA ALA A 56 1.72 11.98 -2.03
C ALA A 56 2.37 13.28 -1.52
N GLY A 57 3.59 13.53 -1.99
CA GLY A 57 4.23 14.84 -1.85
C GLY A 57 3.58 15.92 -2.74
N PRO A 58 4.01 17.18 -2.64
CA PRO A 58 3.43 18.30 -3.41
C PRO A 58 3.42 18.10 -4.93
N GLY A 59 4.37 17.34 -5.46
CA GLY A 59 4.46 17.00 -6.89
C GLY A 59 3.60 15.80 -7.32
N GLY A 60 2.79 15.23 -6.43
CA GLY A 60 1.95 14.06 -6.72
C GLY A 60 2.72 12.73 -6.75
N LEU A 61 3.99 12.71 -6.33
CA LEU A 61 4.79 11.49 -6.27
C LEU A 61 4.42 10.69 -5.02
N LEU A 62 4.09 9.41 -5.22
CA LEU A 62 3.83 8.45 -4.15
C LEU A 62 5.16 7.93 -3.56
N PRO A 63 5.35 8.01 -2.24
CA PRO A 63 6.56 7.54 -1.57
C PRO A 63 6.47 6.03 -1.29
N GLU A 64 7.61 5.45 -0.93
CA GLU A 64 7.69 4.13 -0.34
C GLU A 64 7.09 4.11 1.07
N GLN A 65 7.49 5.08 1.91
CA GLN A 65 7.05 5.21 3.30
C GLN A 65 6.55 6.61 3.63
N VAL A 66 5.65 6.69 4.61
CA VAL A 66 5.21 7.96 5.22
C VAL A 66 5.58 8.03 6.68
N TRP A 67 5.77 9.23 7.22
CA TRP A 67 6.00 9.44 8.64
C TRP A 67 4.74 9.16 9.46
N ASP A 68 4.86 8.44 10.57
CA ASP A 68 3.76 8.06 11.46
C ASP A 68 3.88 8.61 12.89
N GLY A 69 4.98 9.30 13.20
CA GLY A 69 5.18 10.01 14.46
C GLY A 69 4.51 11.37 14.51
N ALA A 70 4.80 12.12 15.58
CA ALA A 70 4.49 13.55 15.67
C ALA A 70 5.34 14.34 14.66
N ASP A 71 4.81 15.46 14.16
CA ASP A 71 5.51 16.30 13.19
C ASP A 71 6.89 16.75 13.71
N ILE A 72 7.90 16.65 12.84
CA ILE A 72 9.26 17.18 13.04
C ILE A 72 9.57 18.10 11.86
N PRO A 73 9.08 19.35 11.87
CA PRO A 73 9.22 20.27 10.73
C PRO A 73 10.66 20.53 10.32
N GLU A 74 11.61 20.53 11.26
CA GLU A 74 13.04 20.74 11.00
C GLU A 74 13.67 19.64 10.13
N ARG A 75 12.99 18.50 10.00
CA ARG A 75 13.39 17.36 9.17
C ARG A 75 12.43 17.11 8.01
N GLU A 76 11.46 18.01 7.79
CA GLU A 76 10.39 17.85 6.79
C GLU A 76 9.54 16.58 7.00
N LEU A 77 9.52 16.02 8.21
CA LEU A 77 8.73 14.84 8.56
C LEU A 77 7.38 15.28 9.13
N LEU A 78 6.32 15.10 8.34
CA LEU A 78 4.95 15.44 8.74
C LEU A 78 4.08 14.18 8.73
N HIS A 79 3.18 14.04 9.68
CA HIS A 79 2.35 12.85 9.83
C HIS A 79 1.57 12.54 8.55
N GLY A 80 1.70 11.31 8.06
CA GLY A 80 1.08 10.82 6.82
C GLY A 80 1.70 11.38 5.53
N LYS A 81 2.79 12.14 5.60
CA LYS A 81 3.53 12.67 4.45
C LYS A 81 4.81 11.87 4.18
N PRO A 82 5.41 11.99 2.98
CA PRO A 82 6.60 11.24 2.61
C PRO A 82 7.68 11.30 3.70
N SER A 83 8.26 10.14 4.01
CA SER A 83 9.46 10.07 4.85
C SER A 83 10.73 10.32 4.02
N GLY A 84 11.92 10.09 4.58
CA GLY A 84 13.20 10.11 3.85
C GLY A 84 13.46 8.88 2.98
N SER A 85 12.51 7.94 2.89
CA SER A 85 12.56 6.76 2.01
C SER A 85 12.45 7.12 0.51
N ALA A 86 12.50 6.10 -0.36
CA ALA A 86 12.43 6.31 -1.80
C ALA A 86 11.12 7.01 -2.23
N MET A 87 11.25 8.10 -2.99
CA MET A 87 10.14 8.77 -3.67
C MET A 87 10.63 9.34 -5.01
N PRO A 88 10.03 8.95 -6.16
CA PRO A 88 8.85 8.10 -6.28
C PRO A 88 9.17 6.60 -6.13
N LEU A 89 8.28 5.85 -5.48
CA LEU A 89 8.27 4.39 -5.58
C LEU A 89 7.41 3.96 -6.78
N VAL A 90 8.04 3.40 -7.83
CA VAL A 90 7.33 2.97 -9.05
C VAL A 90 6.29 1.88 -8.74
N TRP A 91 6.53 1.03 -7.75
CA TRP A 91 5.54 0.04 -7.30
C TRP A 91 4.28 0.72 -6.74
N ALA A 92 4.39 1.71 -5.85
CA ALA A 92 3.23 2.45 -5.35
C ALA A 92 2.43 3.12 -6.48
N HIS A 93 3.11 3.67 -7.50
CA HIS A 93 2.45 4.24 -8.68
C HIS A 93 1.75 3.16 -9.54
N SER A 94 2.37 2.00 -9.71
CA SER A 94 1.74 0.88 -10.42
C SER A 94 0.47 0.43 -9.68
N GLU A 95 0.52 0.33 -8.36
CA GLU A 95 -0.63 -0.04 -7.54
C GLU A 95 -1.76 0.98 -7.64
N HIS A 96 -1.44 2.28 -7.61
CA HIS A 96 -2.41 3.36 -7.82
C HIS A 96 -3.12 3.25 -9.17
N ILE A 97 -2.38 3.09 -10.27
CA ILE A 97 -2.94 2.97 -11.62
C ILE A 97 -3.83 1.73 -11.74
N LYS A 98 -3.38 0.59 -11.19
CA LYS A 98 -4.18 -0.64 -11.16
C LYS A 98 -5.45 -0.45 -10.34
N LEU A 99 -5.40 0.22 -9.20
CA LEU A 99 -6.55 0.45 -8.34
C LEU A 99 -7.59 1.35 -9.01
N LEU A 100 -7.16 2.44 -9.66
CA LEU A 100 -8.04 3.30 -10.44
C LEU A 100 -8.77 2.51 -11.54
N ARG A 101 -8.02 1.67 -12.27
CA ARG A 101 -8.60 0.79 -13.29
C ARG A 101 -9.58 -0.21 -12.69
N SER A 102 -9.23 -0.84 -11.57
CA SER A 102 -10.06 -1.82 -10.88
C SER A 102 -11.38 -1.23 -10.37
N LEU A 103 -11.33 -0.04 -9.74
CA LEU A 103 -12.51 0.66 -9.23
C LEU A 103 -13.49 1.06 -10.35
N ARG A 104 -12.94 1.45 -11.50
CA ARG A 104 -13.73 1.75 -12.70
C ARG A 104 -14.42 0.50 -13.26
N ASP A 105 -13.70 -0.60 -13.35
CA ASP A 105 -14.22 -1.87 -13.88
C ASP A 105 -15.11 -2.61 -12.86
N GLY A 106 -15.04 -2.25 -11.57
CA GLY A 106 -15.77 -2.92 -10.49
C GLY A 106 -15.19 -4.30 -10.11
N ALA A 107 -13.98 -4.62 -10.58
CA ALA A 107 -13.28 -5.87 -10.34
C ALA A 107 -11.76 -5.64 -10.34
N VAL A 108 -11.00 -6.47 -9.62
CA VAL A 108 -9.54 -6.38 -9.58
C VAL A 108 -8.95 -6.65 -10.96
N PHE A 109 -8.31 -5.64 -11.55
CA PHE A 109 -7.86 -5.63 -12.94
C PHE A 109 -6.81 -6.71 -13.25
N ASP A 110 -5.86 -6.93 -12.35
CA ASP A 110 -4.73 -7.84 -12.54
C ASP A 110 -4.98 -9.25 -11.96
N MET A 111 -6.21 -9.55 -11.54
CA MET A 111 -6.55 -10.87 -11.00
C MET A 111 -6.68 -11.92 -12.12
N PRO A 112 -5.83 -12.96 -12.16
CA PRO A 112 -5.91 -13.98 -13.19
C PRO A 112 -7.19 -14.83 -13.02
N PRO A 113 -8.05 -14.94 -14.05
CA PRO A 113 -9.35 -15.60 -13.92
C PRO A 113 -9.23 -17.11 -13.65
N GLN A 114 -8.12 -17.74 -14.04
CA GLN A 114 -7.91 -19.19 -13.87
C GLN A 114 -7.86 -19.59 -12.39
N GLY A 115 -7.23 -18.76 -11.55
CA GLY A 115 -7.15 -18.99 -10.12
C GLY A 115 -8.51 -18.89 -9.45
N VAL A 116 -9.27 -17.85 -9.79
CA VAL A 116 -10.65 -17.64 -9.31
C VAL A 116 -11.53 -18.83 -9.68
N LYS A 117 -11.56 -19.19 -10.96
CA LYS A 117 -12.35 -20.32 -11.47
C LYS A 117 -12.00 -21.63 -10.77
N ARG A 118 -10.70 -21.91 -10.58
CA ARG A 118 -10.25 -23.17 -9.97
C ARG A 118 -10.55 -23.23 -8.47
N TYR A 119 -10.17 -22.20 -7.72
CA TYR A 119 -10.10 -22.28 -6.26
C TYR A 119 -11.32 -21.68 -5.56
N ILE A 120 -11.98 -20.68 -6.16
CA ILE A 120 -13.12 -19.99 -5.56
C ILE A 120 -14.44 -20.55 -6.10
N GLU A 121 -14.61 -20.60 -7.43
CA GLU A 121 -15.84 -21.08 -8.06
C GLU A 121 -15.97 -22.60 -7.97
N ASN A 122 -14.99 -23.34 -8.51
CA ASN A 122 -15.03 -24.79 -8.57
C ASN A 122 -14.57 -25.48 -7.27
N LYS A 123 -14.01 -24.72 -6.32
CA LYS A 123 -13.43 -25.24 -5.06
C LYS A 123 -12.56 -26.48 -5.27
N THR A 124 -11.77 -26.50 -6.34
CA THR A 124 -10.97 -27.67 -6.71
C THR A 124 -9.83 -27.85 -5.72
N ILE A 125 -9.88 -28.93 -4.94
CA ILE A 125 -8.84 -29.29 -3.98
C ILE A 125 -7.62 -29.91 -4.66
N SER A 126 -6.47 -29.87 -3.99
CA SER A 126 -5.29 -30.64 -4.41
C SER A 126 -5.56 -32.13 -4.19
N PRO A 127 -5.32 -33.00 -5.19
CA PRO A 127 -5.42 -34.44 -4.99
C PRO A 127 -4.29 -34.99 -4.09
N PHE A 128 -3.29 -34.16 -3.73
CA PHE A 128 -2.09 -34.60 -3.01
C PHE A 128 -2.05 -34.23 -1.52
N ARG A 129 -3.03 -33.48 -0.98
CA ARG A 129 -3.20 -33.29 0.48
C ARG A 129 -4.67 -33.00 0.84
N PRO A 130 -5.28 -33.76 1.77
CA PRO A 130 -6.60 -33.49 2.33
C PRO A 130 -6.60 -32.28 3.27
#